data_AF-A0A3C0DPN6-F1
#
_entry.id   AF-A0A3C0DPN6-F1
#
_cell.length_a   1.000
_cell.length_b   1.000
_cell.length_c   1.000
_cell.angle_alpha   90.00
_cell.angle_beta   90.00
_cell.angle_gamma   90.00
#
_symmetry.space_group_name_H-M   'P 1'
#
loop_
_entity.id
_entity.type
_entity.pdbx_description
1 polymer ?
#
loop_
_entity_poly.entity_id
_entity_poly.type
_entity_poly.pdbx_seq_one_letter_code
_entity_poly.pdbx_strand_id
1 'polypeptide(L)' 'MALVLVTLCTAVAVSAADGQARVYFEMEDPSGDDYGPGTYLYPQNESFSPYSGLFDLIRF' A
#
# COMPACT_ATOMS: atom_id res chain seq x y z
N MET A 1 34.97 33.53 -26.12
CA MET A 1 33.58 33.95 -25.81
C MET A 1 32.51 32.99 -26.35
N ALA A 2 32.76 32.21 -27.41
CA ALA A 2 31.80 31.20 -27.90
C ALA A 2 31.77 29.89 -27.07
N LEU A 3 32.86 29.53 -26.39
CA LEU A 3 32.96 28.27 -25.61
C LEU A 3 32.09 28.28 -24.33
N VAL A 4 31.87 29.45 -23.72
CA VAL A 4 31.09 29.61 -22.48
C VAL A 4 29.59 29.50 -22.73
N LEU A 5 29.12 29.81 -23.95
CA LEU A 5 27.70 29.74 -24.31
C LEU A 5 27.21 28.30 -24.56
N VAL A 6 28.07 27.40 -25.04
CA VAL A 6 27.70 26.02 -25.39
C VAL A 6 27.48 25.15 -24.15
N THR A 7 28.25 25.38 -23.09
CA THR A 7 28.17 24.62 -21.83
C THR A 7 26.92 24.96 -21.01
N LEU A 8 26.28 26.10 -21.26
CA LEU A 8 25.06 26.52 -20.56
C LEU A 8 23.79 25.80 -21.09
N CYS A 9 23.82 25.29 -22.32
CA CYS A 9 22.67 24.64 -22.96
C CYS A 9 22.49 23.15 -22.62
N THR A 10 23.45 22.50 -21.94
CA THR A 10 23.38 21.06 -21.65
C THR A 10 22.84 20.72 -20.26
N ALA A 11 22.46 21.70 -19.45
CA ALA A 11 21.79 21.45 -18.18
C ALA A 11 20.29 21.19 -18.39
N VAL A 12 19.96 20.12 -19.13
CA VAL A 12 18.62 19.54 -19.06
C VAL A 12 18.53 18.90 -17.68
N ALA A 13 17.85 19.56 -16.75
CA ALA A 13 17.45 18.94 -15.50
C ALA A 13 16.55 17.75 -15.86
N VAL A 14 17.13 16.54 -15.81
CA VAL A 14 16.35 15.31 -15.82
C VAL A 14 15.55 15.37 -14.53
N SER A 15 14.31 15.83 -14.61
CA SER A 15 13.33 15.63 -13.55
C SER A 15 13.31 14.14 -13.30
N ALA A 16 13.87 13.70 -12.18
CA ALA A 16 13.55 12.39 -11.66
C ALA A 16 12.02 12.35 -11.62
N ALA A 17 11.41 11.44 -12.37
CA ALA A 17 10.01 11.12 -12.13
C ALA A 17 9.98 10.71 -10.66
N ASP A 18 9.38 11.55 -9.82
CA ASP A 18 9.28 11.31 -8.40
C ASP A 18 8.55 9.98 -8.28
N GLY A 19 9.29 8.91 -7.99
CA GLY A 19 8.81 7.53 -8.02
C GLY A 19 7.85 7.22 -6.87
N GLN A 20 7.17 8.25 -6.37
CA GLN A 20 6.18 8.15 -5.32
C GLN A 20 5.01 7.33 -5.86
N ALA A 21 4.75 6.21 -5.21
CA ALA A 21 3.55 5.44 -5.46
C ALA A 21 2.33 6.35 -5.24
N ARG A 22 1.56 6.59 -6.30
CA ARG A 22 0.32 7.35 -6.19
C ARG A 22 -0.74 6.44 -5.56
N VAL A 23 -1.02 6.70 -4.30
CA VAL A 23 -2.12 6.04 -3.58
C VAL A 23 -3.44 6.57 -4.12
N TYR A 24 -4.26 5.67 -4.66
CA TYR A 24 -5.60 6.00 -5.17
C TYR A 24 -6.70 5.70 -4.16
N PHE A 25 -6.43 4.81 -3.21
CA PHE A 25 -7.38 4.35 -2.20
C PHE A 25 -6.64 3.83 -0.98
N GLU A 26 -7.13 4.18 0.20
CA GLU A 26 -6.81 3.58 1.50
C GLU A 26 -8.07 3.62 2.36
N MET A 27 -8.27 2.60 3.20
CA MET A 27 -9.40 2.53 4.12
C MET A 27 -9.07 1.71 5.36
N GLU A 28 -9.46 2.21 6.54
CA GLU A 28 -9.45 1.44 7.79
C GLU A 28 -10.70 0.55 7.87
N ASP A 29 -10.53 -0.68 8.36
CA ASP A 29 -11.60 -1.66 8.55
C ASP A 29 -11.76 -1.96 10.06
N PRO A 30 -12.99 -2.04 10.60
CA PRO A 30 -13.18 -2.25 12.04
C PRO A 30 -12.65 -3.58 12.55
N SER A 31 -11.85 -3.57 13.62
CA SER A 31 -11.36 -4.82 14.22
C SER A 31 -12.48 -5.70 14.77
N GLY A 32 -12.35 -7.02 14.59
CA GLY A 32 -13.20 -8.04 15.18
C GLY A 32 -14.53 -8.24 14.47
N ASP A 33 -14.63 -7.82 13.20
CA ASP A 33 -15.82 -8.00 12.36
C ASP A 33 -15.71 -9.18 11.37
N ASP A 34 -14.73 -10.07 11.61
CA ASP A 34 -14.43 -11.29 10.84
C ASP A 34 -15.46 -12.44 11.00
N TYR A 35 -16.68 -12.13 11.43
CA TYR A 35 -17.78 -13.07 11.68
C TYR A 35 -18.87 -13.02 10.59
N GLY A 36 -18.57 -12.44 9.42
CA GLY A 36 -19.48 -12.35 8.28
C GLY A 36 -20.75 -11.55 8.63
N PRO A 37 -21.97 -12.09 8.43
CA PRO A 37 -23.20 -11.46 8.93
C PRO A 37 -23.32 -11.36 10.47
N GLY A 38 -22.29 -11.77 11.22
CA GLY A 38 -22.26 -11.85 12.68
C GLY A 38 -22.44 -13.25 13.26
N THR A 39 -22.47 -14.29 12.42
CA THR A 39 -22.77 -15.68 12.84
C THR A 39 -21.78 -16.72 12.35
N TYR A 40 -20.76 -16.33 11.60
CA TYR A 40 -19.77 -17.29 11.12
C TYR A 40 -18.88 -17.76 12.28
N LEU A 41 -18.30 -18.95 12.14
CA LEU A 41 -17.41 -19.52 13.12
C LEU A 41 -16.13 -19.94 12.43
N TYR A 42 -15.02 -19.77 13.13
CA TYR A 42 -13.73 -20.27 12.68
C TYR A 42 -13.74 -21.80 12.55
N PRO A 43 -13.09 -22.36 11.51
CA PRO A 43 -12.87 -23.79 11.43
C PRO A 43 -12.10 -24.30 12.64
N GLN A 44 -12.46 -25.47 13.16
CA GLN A 44 -11.85 -26.06 14.37
C GLN A 44 -10.68 -27.01 14.06
N ASN A 45 -10.23 -27.06 12.81
CA ASN A 45 -9.02 -27.78 12.48
C ASN A 45 -7.81 -27.02 13.03
N GLU A 46 -6.82 -27.73 13.59
CA GLU A 46 -5.64 -27.15 14.25
C GLU A 46 -4.87 -26.15 13.37
N SER A 47 -4.94 -26.29 12.04
CA SER A 47 -4.34 -25.35 11.08
C SER A 47 -4.89 -23.92 11.21
N PHE A 48 -6.04 -23.75 11.86
CA PHE A 48 -6.69 -22.47 12.10
C PHE A 48 -6.58 -22.00 13.54
N SER A 49 -5.75 -22.63 14.39
CA SER A 49 -5.38 -22.05 15.69
C SER A 49 -4.79 -20.65 15.47
N PRO A 50 -5.28 -19.60 16.18
CA PRO A 50 -5.98 -19.62 17.47
C PRO A 50 -7.52 -19.58 17.39
N TYR A 51 -8.10 -19.91 16.23
CA TYR A 51 -9.54 -19.94 15.96
C TYR A 51 -10.23 -18.58 16.05
N SER A 52 -9.47 -17.50 15.86
CA SER A 52 -9.95 -16.12 15.79
C SER A 52 -8.91 -15.23 15.12
N GLY A 53 -9.35 -14.13 14.49
CA GLY A 53 -8.48 -13.06 13.98
C GLY A 53 -7.63 -13.38 12.74
N LEU A 54 -7.67 -14.60 12.19
CA LEU A 54 -6.91 -14.93 10.97
C LEU A 54 -7.48 -14.25 9.71
N PHE A 55 -8.75 -13.83 9.77
CA PHE A 55 -9.49 -13.21 8.67
C PHE A 55 -9.99 -11.80 9.02
N ASP A 56 -9.51 -11.22 10.12
CA ASP A 56 -9.80 -9.84 10.55
C ASP A 56 -8.96 -8.87 9.74
N LEU A 57 -9.60 -8.27 8.72
CA LEU A 57 -8.97 -7.23 7.94
C LEU A 57 -9.01 -5.94 8.75
N ILE A 58 -7.94 -5.16 8.67
CA ILE A 58 -7.85 -3.89 9.40
C ILE A 58 -7.58 -2.70 8.49
N ARG A 59 -7.12 -2.95 7.25
CA ARG A 59 -6.81 -1.90 6.27
C ARG A 59 -6.76 -2.43 4.84
N PHE A 60 -7.09 -1.58 3.87
CA PHE A 60 -6.99 -1.79 2.43
C PHE A 60 -6.09 -0.76 1.76
#